data_AF-A0ABD6W8H3-F1
#
_entry.id   AF-A0ABD6W8H3-F1
#
_cell.length_a   1.000
_cell.length_b   1.000
_cell.length_c   1.000
_cell.angle_alpha   90.00
_cell.angle_beta   90.00
_cell.angle_gamma   90.00
#
_symmetry.space_group_name_H-M   'P 1'
#
loop_
_entity.id
_entity.type
_entity.pdbx_description
1 polymer ?
#
loop_
_entity_poly.entity_id
_entity_poly.type
_entity_poly.pdbx_seq_one_letter_code
_entity_poly.pdbx_strand_id
1 'polypeptide(L)' 'MVVSLGTLVYLPWAARKSVLATVAERGASLVTLEAEALLPHLVAVRGGRVAPVPTPFLLAADGMPLASAAAHGGTLSWLP' A
#
# COMPACT_ATOMS: atom_id res chain seq x y z
N MET A 1 14.06 10.47 0.42
CA MET A 1 14.06 9.38 1.42
C MET A 1 12.89 8.47 1.08
N VAL A 2 13.06 7.14 1.21
CA VAL A 2 11.97 6.18 1.02
C VAL A 2 11.69 5.51 2.36
N VAL A 3 10.42 5.48 2.75
CA VAL A 3 9.94 4.79 3.95
C VAL A 3 9.13 3.59 3.48
N SER A 4 9.60 2.38 3.77
CA SER A 4 8.93 1.12 3.40
C SER A 4 8.28 0.52 4.64
N LEU A 5 6.96 0.36 4.62
CA LEU A 5 6.19 -0.16 5.74
C LEU A 5 5.43 -1.43 5.31
N GLY A 6 5.69 -2.53 6.01
CA GLY A 6 5.08 -3.83 5.69
C GLY A 6 3.69 -4.05 6.30
N THR A 7 3.34 -3.37 7.39
CA THR A 7 2.02 -3.50 8.06
C THR A 7 1.74 -2.28 8.96
N LEU A 8 1.56 -1.11 8.35
CA LEU A 8 0.91 0.06 8.97
C LEU A 8 -0.43 -0.29 9.62
N VAL A 9 -1.10 -1.36 9.17
CA VAL A 9 -2.41 -1.75 9.67
C VAL A 9 -2.44 -2.19 11.14
N TYR A 10 -1.32 -2.62 11.72
CA TYR A 10 -1.27 -2.92 13.15
C TYR A 10 -1.35 -1.67 14.03
N LEU A 11 -1.14 -0.49 13.45
CA LEU A 11 -1.30 0.76 14.19
C LEU A 11 -2.78 1.14 14.28
N PRO A 12 -3.24 1.62 15.46
CA PRO A 12 -4.51 2.31 15.56
C PRO A 12 -4.61 3.43 14.51
N TRP A 13 -5.81 3.69 14.00
CA TRP A 13 -6.02 4.64 12.90
C TRP A 13 -5.40 6.03 13.14
N ALA A 14 -5.46 6.53 14.38
CA ALA A 14 -4.83 7.80 14.74
C ALA A 14 -3.30 7.79 14.56
N ALA A 15 -2.65 6.71 14.97
CA ALA A 15 -1.21 6.53 14.79
C ALA A 15 -0.85 6.38 13.32
N ARG A 16 -1.65 5.64 12.54
CA ARG A 16 -1.49 5.56 11.08
C ARG A 16 -1.52 6.94 10.43
N LYS A 17 -2.50 7.78 10.76
CA LYS A 17 -2.58 9.16 10.22
C LYS A 17 -1.34 9.99 10.56
N SER A 18 -0.82 9.86 11.79
CA SER A 18 0.39 10.56 12.22
C SER A 18 1.63 10.16 11.40
N VAL A 19 1.80 8.86 11.13
CA VAL A 19 2.89 8.37 10.27
C VAL A 19 2.77 8.93 8.86
N LEU A 20 1.58 8.87 8.26
CA LEU A 20 1.35 9.38 6.91
C LEU A 20 1.64 10.90 6.81
N ALA A 21 1.17 11.68 7.78
CA ALA A 21 1.45 13.12 7.85
C ALA A 21 2.96 13.39 7.96
N THR A 22 3.66 12.65 8.83
CA THR A 22 5.11 12.79 9.01
C THR A 22 5.88 12.48 7.73
N VAL A 23 5.50 11.42 7.01
CA VAL A 23 6.16 11.06 5.73
C VAL A 23 5.97 12.18 4.69
N ALA A 24 4.76 12.73 4.60
CA ALA A 24 4.45 13.84 3.70
C ALA A 24 5.22 15.13 4.07
N GLU A 25 5.23 15.52 5.35
CA GLU A 25 5.96 16.70 5.85
C GLU A 25 7.46 16.62 5.58
N ARG A 26 8.03 15.41 5.57
CA ARG A 26 9.45 15.16 5.30
C ARG A 26 9.77 15.05 3.81
N GLY A 27 8.78 15.16 2.92
CA GLY A 27 8.95 14.99 1.47
C GLY A 27 9.50 13.60 1.11
N ALA A 28 9.14 12.58 1.89
CA ALA A 28 9.59 11.21 1.66
C ALA A 28 8.55 10.42 0.87
N SER A 29 9.01 9.51 0.03
CA SER A 29 8.13 8.55 -0.63
C SER A 29 7.78 7.41 0.31
N LEU A 30 6.52 7.00 0.30
CA LEU A 30 5.98 5.91 1.09
C LEU A 30 5.75 4.69 0.22
N VAL A 31 6.26 3.53 0.64
CA VAL A 31 5.90 2.24 0.05
C VAL A 31 5.17 1.42 1.10
N THR A 32 3.99 0.91 0.75
CA THR A 32 3.18 0.05 1.61
C THR A 32 2.85 -1.26 0.93
N LEU A 33 2.91 -2.35 1.68
CA LEU A 33 2.40 -3.67 1.28
C LEU A 33 1.34 -4.08 2.28
N GLU A 34 0.07 -4.12 1.90
CA GLU A 34 -1.03 -4.25 2.87
C GLU A 34 -2.21 -5.02 2.28
N ALA A 35 -3.03 -5.61 3.16
CA ALA A 35 -4.25 -6.28 2.71
C ALA A 35 -5.28 -5.28 2.15
N GLU A 36 -5.87 -5.57 1.00
CA GLU A 36 -6.82 -4.68 0.29
C GLU A 36 -8.02 -4.28 1.15
N ALA A 37 -8.52 -5.21 1.97
CA ALA A 37 -9.63 -4.98 2.88
C ALA A 37 -9.38 -3.82 3.88
N LEU A 38 -8.11 -3.48 4.09
CA LEU A 38 -7.65 -2.46 5.03
C LEU A 38 -7.30 -1.13 4.34
N LEU A 39 -7.52 -1.07 3.01
CA LEU A 39 -7.12 0.02 2.12
C LEU A 39 -8.24 0.43 1.16
N PRO A 40 -9.45 0.78 1.65
CA PRO A 40 -10.59 1.11 0.77
C PRO A 40 -10.29 2.26 -0.20
N HIS A 41 -9.46 3.22 0.21
CA HIS A 41 -9.00 4.32 -0.64
C HIS A 41 -8.08 3.85 -1.78
N LEU A 42 -7.19 2.88 -1.53
CA LEU A 42 -6.32 2.33 -2.59
C LEU A 42 -7.09 1.42 -3.54
N VAL A 43 -8.09 0.70 -3.04
CA VAL A 43 -9.02 -0.06 -3.88
C VAL A 43 -9.79 0.87 -4.82
N ALA A 44 -10.24 2.02 -4.33
CA ALA A 44 -10.88 3.05 -5.17
C ALA A 44 -9.92 3.60 -6.24
N VAL A 45 -8.68 3.92 -5.88
CA VAL A 45 -7.65 4.43 -6.81
C VAL A 45 -7.21 3.36 -7.83
N ARG A 46 -7.16 2.09 -7.43
CA ARG A 46 -6.90 0.97 -8.34
C ARG A 46 -7.96 0.94 -9.44
N GLY A 47 -9.21 1.19 -9.07
CA GLY A 47 -10.35 1.09 -9.98
C GLY A 47 -10.48 -0.33 -10.53
N GLY A 48 -10.79 -0.43 -11.82
CA GLY A 48 -10.93 -1.72 -12.52
C GLY A 48 -9.63 -2.41 -12.92
N ARG A 49 -8.45 -1.89 -12.55
CA ARG A 49 -7.17 -2.52 -12.86
C ARG A 49 -7.02 -3.79 -12.03
N VAL A 50 -6.83 -4.92 -12.71
CA VAL A 50 -6.67 -6.23 -12.08
C VAL A 50 -5.34 -6.83 -12.51
N ALA A 51 -4.58 -7.32 -11.54
CA ALA A 51 -3.32 -7.98 -11.79
C ALA A 51 -3.56 -9.38 -12.39
N PRO A 52 -2.68 -9.88 -13.28
CA PRO A 52 -2.82 -11.22 -13.86
C PRO A 52 -2.97 -12.35 -12.82
N VAL A 53 -2.26 -12.23 -11.70
CA VAL A 53 -2.38 -13.13 -10.54
C VAL A 53 -2.83 -12.30 -9.34
N PRO A 54 -4.14 -12.20 -9.07
CA PRO A 54 -4.64 -11.41 -7.96
C PRO A 54 -4.34 -12.10 -6.62
N THR A 55 -4.08 -11.28 -5.61
CA THR A 55 -3.84 -11.68 -4.22
C THR A 55 -4.52 -10.67 -3.30
N PRO A 56 -4.83 -11.01 -2.04
CA PRO A 56 -5.50 -10.07 -1.15
C PRO A 56 -4.59 -8.94 -0.62
N PHE A 57 -3.32 -8.89 -1.02
CA PHE A 57 -2.38 -7.81 -0.66
C PHE A 57 -1.99 -6.97 -1.87
N LEU A 58 -1.80 -5.68 -1.61
CA LEU A 58 -1.52 -4.66 -2.59
C LEU A 58 -0.23 -3.92 -2.21
N LEU A 59 0.71 -3.87 -3.15
CA LEU A 59 1.85 -2.97 -3.12
C LEU A 59 1.41 -1.60 -3.65
N ALA A 60 1.66 -0.55 -2.88
CA ALA A 60 1.40 0.82 -3.29
C ALA A 60 2.58 1.73 -2.96
N ALA A 61 2.79 2.73 -3.80
CA ALA A 61 3.76 3.81 -3.57
C ALA A 61 3.02 5.14 -3.58
N ASP A 62 3.21 5.97 -2.56
CA ASP A 62 2.64 7.32 -2.46
C ASP A 62 1.12 7.35 -2.69
N GLY A 63 0.42 6.33 -2.19
CA GLY A 63 -1.03 6.18 -2.35
C GLY A 63 -1.47 5.64 -3.71
N MET A 64 -0.53 5.29 -4.59
CA MET A 64 -0.80 4.71 -5.91
C MET A 64 -0.58 3.20 -5.88
N PRO A 65 -1.61 2.38 -6.17
CA PRO A 65 -1.46 0.93 -6.23
C PRO A 65 -0.66 0.53 -7.47
N LEU A 66 0.31 -0.37 -7.29
CA LEU A 66 1.26 -0.78 -8.31
C LEU A 66 1.14 -2.26 -8.68
N ALA A 67 0.95 -3.14 -7.70
CA ALA A 67 0.93 -4.58 -7.91
C ALA A 67 0.11 -5.31 -6.85
N SER A 68 -0.48 -6.45 -7.21
CA SER A 68 -0.86 -7.48 -6.24
C SER A 68 0.39 -8.23 -5.79
N ALA A 69 0.45 -8.64 -4.53
CA ALA A 69 1.62 -9.30 -3.95
C ALA A 69 1.24 -10.41 -2.96
N ALA A 70 2.12 -11.40 -2.80
CA ALA A 70 2.03 -12.31 -1.65
C ALA A 70 2.18 -11.52 -0.32
N ALA A 71 1.64 -12.05 0.78
CA ALA A 71 1.60 -11.40 2.10
C ALA A 71 2.94 -10.83 2.61
N HIS A 72 4.06 -11.40 2.14
CA HIS A 72 5.41 -11.00 2.52
C HIS A 72 6.28 -10.61 1.32
N GLY A 73 5.67 -10.24 0.19
CA GLY A 73 6.37 -9.72 -0.98
C GLY A 73 7.13 -10.74 -1.82
N GLY A 74 6.99 -12.04 -1.56
CA GLY A 74 7.71 -13.10 -2.28
C GLY A 74 7.41 -13.18 -3.78
N THR A 75 6.20 -12.77 -4.20
CA THR A 75 5.80 -12.71 -5.62
C THR A 75 5.01 -11.43 -5.85
N LEU A 76 5.27 -10.76 -6.98
CA LEU A 76 4.56 -9.57 -7.45
C LEU A 76 3.84 -9.86 -8.76
N SER A 77 2.62 -9.34 -8.90
CA SER A 77 1.85 -9.31 -10.14
C SER A 77 1.43 -7.86 -10.41
N TRP A 78 2.06 -7.23 -11.40
CA TRP A 78 1.87 -5.81 -11.70
C TRP A 78 0.47 -5.49 -12.23
N LEU A 79 -0.04 -4.32 -11.85
CA LEU A 79 -1.26 -3.76 -12.42
C LEU A 79 -0.94 -3.11 -13.78
N PRO A 80 -1.85 -3.20 -14.77
CA PRO A 80 -1.71 -2.52 -16.06
C PRO A 80 -1.89 -1.00 -15.97
#